data_AF-A0A6N2M4I8-F1
#
_entry.id   AF-A0A6N2M4I8-F1
#
_cell.length_a   1.000
_cell.length_b   1.000
_cell.length_c   1.000
_cell.angle_alpha   90.00
_cell.angle_beta   90.00
_cell.angle_gamma   90.00
#
_symmetry.space_group_name_H-M   'P 1'
#
loop_
_entity.id
_entity.type
_entity.pdbx_description
1 polymer ?
#
loop_
_entity_poly.entity_id
_entity_poly.type
_entity_poly.pdbx_seq_one_letter_code
_entity_poly.pdbx_strand_id
1 'polypeptide(L)'
;MSPCFTVHRRLCRAPLAIGFPYLYLLLSSLLIAHAQVFQSCNEATNCGPGLYCGNCLALGKTQPICTRGQAILPNSIINGLPFNKYTWLVTHNSFSIVDAPSLPGVQRLTFYNQEDTVTNQLRNGVRGLMLDMYDFEGDIWLCHSFRGQCYNFTANLQ
;
A
#
# COMPACT_ATOMS: atom_id res chain seq x y z
N MET A 1 -15.71 -51.41 62.52
CA MET A 1 -16.28 -52.62 61.90
C MET A 1 -15.96 -52.58 60.41
N SER A 2 -15.22 -53.59 59.94
CA SER A 2 -15.12 -54.02 58.53
C SER A 2 -16.48 -54.55 58.03
N PRO A 3 -16.75 -54.82 56.73
CA PRO A 3 -15.81 -55.26 55.66
C PRO A 3 -15.83 -54.37 54.39
N CYS A 4 -14.74 -54.22 53.64
CA CYS A 4 -14.14 -55.17 52.68
C CYS A 4 -15.05 -55.48 51.48
N PHE A 5 -14.71 -54.95 50.30
CA PHE A 5 -14.51 -55.75 49.10
C PHE A 5 -13.53 -55.06 48.15
N THR A 6 -12.41 -55.74 47.94
CA THR A 6 -11.37 -55.42 46.96
C THR A 6 -11.77 -56.04 45.62
N VAL A 7 -11.77 -55.24 44.54
CA VAL A 7 -11.59 -55.78 43.18
C VAL A 7 -10.36 -55.11 42.59
N HIS A 8 -9.43 -55.97 42.20
CA HIS A 8 -8.08 -55.67 41.76
C HIS A 8 -8.02 -55.68 40.22
N ARG A 9 -7.04 -54.94 39.66
CA ARG A 9 -6.53 -54.99 38.26
C ARG A 9 -7.37 -54.18 37.24
N ARG A 10 -6.84 -53.33 36.35
CA ARG A 10 -5.49 -53.11 35.78
C ARG A 10 -5.30 -51.63 35.39
N LEU A 11 -4.06 -51.13 35.47
CA LEU A 11 -3.61 -50.02 34.62
C LEU A 11 -3.70 -50.46 33.16
N CYS A 12 -4.44 -49.72 32.33
CA CYS A 12 -4.22 -49.69 30.88
C CYS A 12 -4.16 -48.22 30.43
N ARG A 13 -3.00 -47.87 29.88
CA ARG A 13 -2.64 -46.63 29.21
C ARG A 13 -3.69 -46.24 28.16
N ALA A 14 -4.03 -44.96 28.11
CA ALA A 14 -4.76 -44.36 27.00
C ALA A 14 -4.00 -44.49 25.67
N PRO A 15 -4.73 -44.44 24.54
CA PRO A 15 -4.34 -43.51 23.50
C PRO A 15 -5.58 -42.71 23.06
N LEU A 16 -5.84 -41.60 23.74
CA LEU A 16 -6.85 -40.61 23.35
C LEU A 16 -6.09 -39.42 22.75
N ALA A 17 -5.52 -39.57 21.54
CA ALA A 17 -4.76 -38.46 20.93
C ALA A 17 -4.49 -38.55 19.40
N ILE A 18 -5.16 -39.39 18.61
CA ILE A 18 -4.82 -39.52 17.17
C ILE A 18 -5.60 -38.52 16.28
N GLY A 19 -6.65 -37.87 16.80
CA GLY A 19 -7.44 -36.87 16.05
C GLY A 19 -7.01 -35.40 16.19
N PHE A 20 -6.19 -35.06 17.20
CA PHE A 20 -5.73 -33.70 17.46
C PHE A 20 -4.63 -33.15 16.52
N PRO A 21 -3.67 -33.94 15.98
CA PRO A 21 -2.59 -33.37 15.17
C PRO A 21 -3.05 -32.95 13.78
N TYR A 22 -4.05 -33.63 13.20
CA TYR A 22 -4.61 -33.27 11.89
C TYR A 22 -5.39 -31.96 11.94
N LEU A 23 -6.13 -31.69 13.03
CA LEU A 23 -6.86 -30.45 13.22
C LEU A 23 -5.91 -29.25 13.43
N TYR A 24 -4.79 -29.44 14.13
CA TYR A 24 -3.74 -28.42 14.28
C TYR A 24 -3.01 -28.12 12.95
N LEU A 25 -2.73 -29.15 12.14
CA LEU A 25 -2.15 -28.99 10.81
C LEU A 25 -3.11 -28.27 9.84
N LEU A 26 -4.41 -28.59 9.87
CA LEU A 26 -5.47 -27.90 9.11
C LEU A 26 -5.67 -26.44 9.56
N LEU A 27 -5.59 -26.13 10.86
CA LEU A 27 -5.63 -24.74 11.34
C LEU A 27 -4.38 -23.94 10.94
N SER A 28 -3.21 -24.57 10.88
CA SER A 28 -1.96 -23.90 10.49
C SER A 28 -1.92 -23.54 9.00
N SER A 29 -2.60 -24.31 8.14
CA SER A 29 -2.77 -23.99 6.71
C SER A 29 -3.74 -22.83 6.44
N LEU A 30 -4.45 -22.32 7.44
CA LEU A 30 -5.40 -21.21 7.28
C LEU A 30 -4.74 -19.82 7.49
N LEU A 31 -3.50 -19.77 7.97
CA LEU A 31 -2.77 -18.52 8.14
C LEU A 31 -1.87 -18.28 6.92
N ILE A 32 -2.40 -17.59 5.92
CA ILE A 32 -1.58 -17.08 4.81
C ILE A 32 -0.66 -15.99 5.39
N ALA A 33 0.62 -16.34 5.56
CA ALA A 33 1.65 -15.38 5.93
C ALA A 33 1.88 -14.43 4.74
N HIS A 34 1.53 -13.16 4.90
CA HIS A 34 1.77 -12.15 3.89
C HIS A 34 3.17 -11.55 4.04
N ALA A 35 3.81 -11.27 2.91
CA ALA A 35 5.08 -10.58 2.83
C ALA A 35 4.96 -9.15 3.39
N GLN A 36 5.97 -8.76 4.16
CA GLN A 36 6.15 -7.46 4.78
C GLN A 36 6.88 -6.50 3.83
N VAL A 37 6.94 -5.22 4.21
CA VAL A 37 7.65 -4.19 3.43
C VAL A 37 9.10 -4.62 3.13
N PHE A 38 9.55 -4.36 1.91
CA PHE A 38 10.86 -4.73 1.34
C PHE A 38 11.12 -6.22 1.12
N GLN A 39 10.17 -7.11 1.44
CA GLN A 39 10.27 -8.52 1.07
C GLN A 39 9.86 -8.71 -0.40
N SER A 40 10.46 -9.71 -1.06
CA SER A 40 10.13 -10.06 -2.45
C SER A 40 8.68 -10.53 -2.58
N CYS A 41 8.09 -10.22 -3.73
CA CYS A 41 6.75 -10.65 -4.10
C CYS A 41 6.67 -10.92 -5.60
N ASN A 42 5.71 -11.76 -6.00
CA ASN A 42 5.44 -12.03 -7.42
C ASN A 42 4.06 -11.50 -7.83
N GLU A 43 3.11 -11.50 -6.90
CA GLU A 43 1.74 -11.05 -7.11
C GLU A 43 1.29 -10.10 -5.99
N ALA A 44 0.29 -9.26 -6.28
CA ALA A 44 -0.27 -8.32 -5.31
C ALA A 44 -0.77 -9.00 -4.03
N THR A 45 -1.33 -10.20 -4.15
CA THR A 45 -1.86 -11.00 -3.02
C THR A 45 -0.77 -11.53 -2.09
N ASN A 46 0.50 -11.51 -2.49
CA ASN A 46 1.59 -11.92 -1.61
C ASN A 46 1.86 -10.89 -0.51
N CYS A 47 1.57 -9.61 -0.76
CA CYS A 47 1.85 -8.53 0.17
C CYS A 47 0.73 -8.34 1.20
N GLY A 48 1.10 -7.92 2.40
CA GLY A 48 0.11 -7.65 3.46
C GLY A 48 -0.87 -6.53 3.11
N PRO A 49 -1.97 -6.39 3.86
CA PRO A 49 -2.95 -5.32 3.66
C PRO A 49 -2.29 -3.92 3.63
N GLY A 50 -2.69 -3.09 2.66
CA GLY A 50 -2.15 -1.74 2.47
C GLY A 50 -0.76 -1.69 1.82
N LEU A 51 -0.22 -2.85 1.40
CA LEU A 51 1.02 -2.94 0.62
C LEU A 51 0.71 -3.22 -0.86
N TYR A 52 1.64 -2.81 -1.72
CA TYR A 52 1.61 -3.03 -3.16
C TYR A 52 2.85 -3.82 -3.58
N CYS A 53 2.68 -4.80 -4.47
CA CYS A 53 3.79 -5.54 -5.06
C CYS A 53 4.26 -4.84 -6.33
N GLY A 54 5.47 -4.31 -6.34
CA GLY A 54 5.97 -3.54 -7.48
C GLY A 54 7.48 -3.52 -7.60
N ASN A 55 7.94 -3.13 -8.79
CA ASN A 55 9.36 -2.93 -9.05
C ASN A 55 9.82 -1.60 -8.46
N CYS A 56 10.95 -1.61 -7.76
CA CYS A 56 11.59 -0.39 -7.28
C CYS A 56 13.03 -0.33 -7.83
N LEU A 57 13.16 0.20 -9.05
CA LEU A 57 14.45 0.22 -9.78
C LEU A 57 15.56 0.95 -8.99
N ALA A 58 15.20 1.97 -8.22
CA ALA A 58 16.12 2.74 -7.38
C ALA A 58 16.85 1.89 -6.32
N LEU A 59 16.30 0.74 -5.91
CA LEU A 59 16.92 -0.15 -4.94
C LEU A 59 17.82 -1.22 -5.57
N GLY A 60 17.97 -1.24 -6.89
CA GLY A 60 18.80 -2.22 -7.60
C GLY A 60 18.33 -3.67 -7.42
N LYS A 61 17.07 -3.88 -7.04
CA LYS A 61 16.47 -5.21 -6.88
C LYS A 61 16.04 -5.75 -8.24
N THR A 62 16.31 -7.03 -8.48
CA THR A 62 15.93 -7.73 -9.71
C THR A 62 14.53 -8.34 -9.66
N GLN A 63 13.87 -8.29 -8.50
CA GLN A 63 12.52 -8.81 -8.28
C GLN A 63 11.64 -7.73 -7.65
N PRO A 64 10.31 -7.77 -7.90
CA PRO A 64 9.37 -6.91 -7.22
C PRO A 64 9.42 -7.11 -5.70
N ILE A 65 9.10 -6.06 -4.98
CA ILE A 65 9.05 -6.06 -3.51
C ILE A 65 7.74 -5.47 -3.04
N CYS A 66 7.32 -5.85 -1.84
CA CYS A 66 6.20 -5.20 -1.18
C CYS A 66 6.60 -3.80 -0.71
N THR A 67 5.93 -2.78 -1.21
CA THR A 67 6.08 -1.39 -0.78
C THR A 67 4.79 -0.90 -0.13
N ARG A 68 4.86 0.20 0.61
CA ARG A 68 3.67 0.79 1.25
C ARG A 68 2.81 1.45 0.17
N GLY A 69 1.59 0.93 -0.03
CA GLY A 69 0.60 1.50 -0.95
C GLY A 69 -0.40 2.43 -0.26
N GLN A 70 -0.72 2.17 1.00
CA GLN A 70 -1.66 2.99 1.78
C GLN A 70 -0.99 3.59 3.02
N ALA A 71 -1.20 4.88 3.22
CA ALA A 71 -0.78 5.60 4.41
C ALA A 71 -1.76 5.38 5.57
N ILE A 72 -1.22 5.31 6.79
CA ILE A 72 -2.05 5.35 8.00
C ILE A 72 -2.47 6.80 8.21
N LEU A 73 -3.77 7.04 8.32
CA LEU A 73 -4.30 8.38 8.56
C LEU A 73 -4.03 8.79 10.01
N PRO A 74 -3.35 9.93 10.28
CA PRO A 74 -3.02 10.34 11.64
C PRO A 74 -4.25 10.48 12.55
N ASN A 75 -5.38 10.91 11.98
CA ASN A 75 -6.63 11.10 12.71
C ASN A 75 -7.35 9.79 13.11
N SER A 76 -6.94 8.64 12.55
CA SER A 76 -7.43 7.33 13.01
C SER A 76 -6.70 6.84 14.26
N ILE A 77 -5.54 7.43 14.58
CA ILE A 77 -4.76 7.11 15.79
C ILE A 77 -5.16 8.04 16.93
N ILE A 78 -5.18 9.36 16.67
CA ILE A 78 -5.58 10.40 17.63
C ILE A 78 -6.53 11.35 16.92
N ASN A 79 -7.74 11.54 17.45
CA ASN A 79 -8.75 12.41 16.84
C ASN A 79 -8.88 13.75 17.59
N GLY A 80 -9.51 14.74 16.95
CA GLY A 80 -9.91 16.01 17.56
C GLY A 80 -8.86 17.12 17.57
N LEU A 81 -7.69 16.92 16.96
CA LEU A 81 -6.70 17.98 16.82
C LEU A 81 -7.01 18.87 15.60
N PRO A 82 -6.62 20.15 15.60
CA PRO A 82 -6.66 20.97 14.40
C PRO A 82 -5.79 20.40 13.26
N PHE A 83 -6.14 20.71 12.00
CA PHE A 83 -5.45 20.18 10.80
C PHE A 83 -3.92 20.38 10.85
N ASN A 84 -3.45 21.53 11.34
CA ASN A 84 -2.02 21.88 11.45
C ASN A 84 -1.28 21.18 12.61
N LYS A 85 -1.93 20.26 13.34
CA LYS A 85 -1.33 19.44 14.40
C LYS A 85 -1.18 17.97 14.00
N TYR A 86 -1.46 17.64 12.75
CA TYR A 86 -1.25 16.32 12.16
C TYR A 86 -0.12 16.35 11.12
N THR A 87 0.53 15.20 10.94
CA THR A 87 1.48 14.97 9.84
C THR A 87 0.74 14.37 8.66
N TRP A 88 0.52 15.16 7.61
CA TRP A 88 -0.18 14.70 6.41
C TRP A 88 0.78 14.20 5.33
N LEU A 89 0.40 13.12 4.65
CA LEU A 89 1.05 12.75 3.39
C LEU A 89 0.62 13.72 2.29
N VAL A 90 1.58 14.25 1.56
CA VAL A 90 1.38 15.19 0.46
C VAL A 90 2.13 14.72 -0.79
N THR A 91 1.64 15.06 -1.97
CA THR A 91 2.31 14.76 -3.24
C THR A 91 2.74 16.04 -3.96
N HIS A 92 3.96 16.02 -4.49
CA HIS A 92 4.53 17.12 -5.28
C HIS A 92 4.02 17.05 -6.73
N ASN A 93 3.52 18.16 -7.27
CA ASN A 93 2.99 18.26 -8.62
C ASN A 93 2.06 17.08 -8.97
N SER A 94 0.96 16.97 -8.22
CA SER A 94 0.13 15.77 -8.13
C SER A 94 -0.49 15.31 -9.47
N PHE A 95 -0.53 16.18 -10.47
CA PHE A 95 -1.04 15.88 -11.82
C PHE A 95 0.05 15.49 -12.83
N SER A 96 1.33 15.56 -12.45
CA SER A 96 2.43 15.07 -13.28
C SER A 96 2.53 13.54 -13.19
N ILE A 97 1.54 12.87 -13.79
CA ILE A 97 1.33 11.42 -13.71
C ILE A 97 1.97 10.74 -14.94
N VAL A 98 2.75 9.69 -14.70
CA VAL A 98 3.32 8.83 -15.75
C VAL A 98 2.19 8.29 -16.64
N ASP A 99 2.44 8.22 -17.96
CA ASP A 99 1.50 7.70 -18.96
C ASP A 99 0.13 8.40 -19.04
N ALA A 100 -0.07 9.52 -18.34
CA ALA A 100 -1.26 10.34 -18.53
C ALA A 100 -1.32 10.89 -19.97
N PRO A 101 -2.54 11.00 -20.56
CA PRO A 101 -2.72 11.48 -21.93
C PRO A 101 -2.11 12.88 -22.12
N SER A 102 -1.44 13.10 -23.25
CA SER A 102 -0.99 14.43 -23.65
C SER A 102 -2.07 15.19 -24.43
N LEU A 103 -1.84 16.50 -24.61
CA LEU A 103 -2.69 17.30 -25.49
C LEU A 103 -2.65 16.73 -26.92
N PRO A 104 -3.77 16.77 -27.67
CA PRO A 104 -3.82 16.25 -29.03
C PRO A 104 -2.71 16.86 -29.91
N GLY A 105 -1.93 15.99 -30.55
CA GLY A 105 -0.85 16.41 -31.45
C GLY A 105 0.43 16.93 -30.77
N VAL A 106 0.52 16.89 -29.43
CA VAL A 106 1.70 17.35 -28.70
C VAL A 106 2.26 16.22 -27.84
N GLN A 107 3.52 15.84 -28.09
CA GLN A 107 4.24 14.94 -27.21
C GLN A 107 4.60 15.68 -25.92
N ARG A 108 4.23 15.10 -24.78
CA ARG A 108 4.60 15.64 -23.47
C ARG A 108 6.09 15.37 -23.20
N LEU A 109 6.84 16.42 -22.90
CA LEU A 109 8.27 16.43 -22.60
C LEU A 109 8.49 17.07 -21.23
N THR A 110 8.22 16.31 -20.18
CA THR A 110 8.38 16.75 -18.80
C THR A 110 8.74 15.59 -17.88
N PHE A 111 9.15 15.89 -16.65
CA PHE A 111 9.36 14.88 -15.61
C PHE A 111 8.05 14.51 -14.95
N TYR A 112 7.86 13.21 -14.73
CA TYR A 112 6.72 12.69 -13.98
C TYR A 112 7.08 12.62 -12.49
N ASN A 113 6.15 13.05 -11.64
CA ASN A 113 6.32 13.00 -10.20
C ASN A 113 5.45 11.92 -9.54
N GLN A 114 4.41 11.46 -10.23
CA GLN A 114 3.43 10.53 -9.70
C GLN A 114 3.23 9.34 -10.63
N GLU A 115 3.01 8.17 -10.04
CA GLU A 115 2.55 6.96 -10.73
C GLU A 115 1.04 6.76 -10.58
N ASP A 116 0.45 7.34 -9.53
CA ASP A 116 -0.98 7.23 -9.21
C ASP A 116 -1.79 8.40 -9.78
N THR A 117 -3.00 8.10 -10.27
CA THR A 117 -4.02 9.13 -10.53
C THR A 117 -4.35 9.91 -9.25
N VAL A 118 -4.85 11.16 -9.38
CA VAL A 118 -5.25 11.96 -8.21
C VAL A 118 -6.28 11.23 -7.33
N THR A 119 -7.23 10.52 -7.94
CA THR A 119 -8.19 9.69 -7.22
C THR A 119 -7.51 8.60 -6.39
N ASN A 120 -6.50 7.92 -6.96
CA ASN A 120 -5.75 6.90 -6.25
C ASN A 120 -4.86 7.50 -5.15
N GLN A 121 -4.22 8.65 -5.38
CA GLN A 121 -3.47 9.37 -4.34
C GLN A 121 -4.35 9.64 -3.11
N LEU A 122 -5.58 10.16 -3.31
CA LEU A 122 -6.53 10.43 -2.23
C LEU A 122 -6.98 9.14 -1.51
N ARG A 123 -7.27 8.08 -2.27
CA ARG A 123 -7.61 6.74 -1.73
C ARG A 123 -6.45 6.14 -0.92
N ASN A 124 -5.21 6.41 -1.31
CA ASN A 124 -4.00 5.92 -0.69
C ASN A 124 -3.55 6.75 0.52
N GLY A 125 -4.29 7.80 0.88
CA GLY A 125 -4.12 8.55 2.13
C GLY A 125 -3.44 9.91 1.98
N VAL A 126 -3.21 10.38 0.76
CA VAL A 126 -2.75 11.76 0.50
C VAL A 126 -3.81 12.76 0.94
N ARG A 127 -3.41 13.82 1.64
CA ARG A 127 -4.31 14.88 2.14
C ARG A 127 -3.85 16.29 1.80
N GLY A 128 -2.78 16.42 1.02
CA GLY A 128 -2.39 17.68 0.38
C GLY A 128 -1.84 17.40 -1.02
N LEU A 129 -2.25 18.24 -1.98
CA LEU A 129 -1.80 18.18 -3.36
C LEU A 129 -1.07 19.47 -3.66
N MET A 130 0.21 19.38 -4.04
CA MET A 130 0.93 20.53 -4.57
C MET A 130 0.70 20.58 -6.09
N LEU A 131 0.33 21.75 -6.59
CA LEU A 131 -0.01 21.97 -7.99
C LEU A 131 0.95 23.00 -8.58
N ASP A 132 1.64 22.62 -9.66
CA ASP A 132 2.43 23.56 -10.44
C ASP A 132 1.51 24.23 -11.46
N MET A 133 1.19 25.50 -11.23
CA MET A 133 0.19 26.26 -11.98
C MET A 133 0.82 27.48 -12.63
N TYR A 134 0.49 27.74 -13.89
CA TYR A 134 1.04 28.84 -14.68
C TYR A 134 -0.01 29.45 -15.61
N ASP A 135 0.08 30.75 -15.85
CA ASP A 135 -0.69 31.43 -16.89
C ASP A 135 -0.23 30.93 -18.27
N PHE A 136 -1.16 30.41 -19.06
CA PHE A 136 -0.89 29.88 -20.40
C PHE A 136 -2.17 29.95 -21.26
N GLU A 137 -2.06 30.41 -22.50
CA GLU A 137 -3.20 30.53 -23.43
C GLU A 137 -4.41 31.29 -22.85
N GLY A 138 -4.16 32.28 -21.98
CA GLY A 138 -5.21 33.10 -21.36
C GLY A 138 -5.97 32.45 -20.20
N ASP A 139 -5.52 31.30 -19.70
CA ASP A 139 -6.08 30.60 -18.53
C ASP A 139 -4.95 30.07 -17.62
N ILE A 140 -5.31 29.43 -16.50
CA ILE A 140 -4.37 28.80 -15.57
C ILE A 140 -4.26 27.31 -15.87
N TRP A 141 -3.05 26.86 -16.16
CA TRP A 141 -2.76 25.47 -16.56
C TRP A 141 -1.89 24.76 -15.55
N LEU A 142 -2.12 23.46 -15.39
CA LEU A 142 -1.22 22.56 -14.68
C LEU A 142 -0.02 22.25 -15.58
N CYS A 143 1.17 22.66 -15.15
CA CYS A 143 2.32 22.68 -16.04
C CYS A 143 3.61 22.54 -15.25
N HIS A 144 4.50 21.66 -15.70
CA HIS A 144 5.84 21.57 -15.13
C HIS A 144 6.77 22.46 -15.95
N SER A 145 6.84 23.74 -15.55
CA SER A 145 7.44 24.82 -16.33
C SER A 145 8.95 24.66 -16.56
N PHE A 146 9.44 25.36 -17.57
CA PHE A 146 10.87 25.66 -17.71
C PHE A 146 11.07 27.15 -17.52
N ARG A 147 11.94 27.52 -16.57
CA ARG A 147 12.22 28.94 -16.24
C ARG A 147 10.96 29.75 -15.89
N GLY A 148 9.96 29.11 -15.30
CA GLY A 148 8.71 29.75 -14.92
C GLY A 148 7.73 30.01 -16.07
N GLN A 149 7.96 29.42 -17.26
CA GLN A 149 7.06 29.51 -18.40
C GLN A 149 6.46 28.15 -18.74
N CYS A 150 5.16 28.13 -19.02
CA CYS A 150 4.47 26.97 -19.53
C CYS A 150 4.49 26.93 -21.06
N TYR A 151 4.58 25.73 -21.60
CA TYR A 151 4.51 25.41 -23.02
C TYR A 151 3.56 24.25 -23.26
N ASN A 152 3.08 24.11 -24.50
CA ASN A 152 2.22 22.99 -24.93
C ASN A 152 2.79 21.61 -24.54
N PHE A 153 4.11 21.42 -24.64
CA PHE A 153 4.76 20.13 -24.34
C PHE A 153 4.99 19.89 -22.84
N THR A 154 4.79 20.89 -21.98
CA THR A 154 4.93 20.79 -20.51
C THR A 154 3.61 20.79 -19.75
N ALA A 155 2.49 21.03 -20.46
CA ALA A 155 1.16 21.04 -19.89
C ALA A 155 0.67 19.63 -19.58
N ASN A 156 0.02 19.46 -18.42
CA ASN A 156 -0.38 18.17 -17.84
C ASN A 156 -1.91 17.94 -17.91
N LEU A 157 -2.56 18.36 -19.01
CA LEU A 157 -4.02 18.37 -19.25
C LEU A 157 -4.76 19.66 -18.90
N GLN A 158 -5.91 19.83 -19.56
CA GLN A 158 -7.02 20.73 -19.27
C GLN A 158 -8.13 19.95 -18.58
#